data_AF-A0A0K1PUP8-F1
#
_entry.id   AF-A0A0K1PUP8-F1
#
_cell.length_a   1.000
_cell.length_b   1.000
_cell.length_c   1.000
_cell.angle_alpha   90.00
_cell.angle_beta   90.00
_cell.angle_gamma   90.00
#
_symmetry.space_group_name_H-M   'P 1'
#
loop_
_entity.id
_entity.type
_entity.pdbx_description
1 polymer ?
#
loop_
_entity_poly.entity_id
_entity_poly.type
_entity_poly.pdbx_seq_one_letter_code
_entity_poly.pdbx_strand_id
1 'polypeptide(L)'
;MRRSAKQALVVMAIAGLGASVACNVLSGADELRLTATACGDACGANAAAEVDPMDAGAPDVKIIVTSDGGSCACLGAPPPGWQGPMALWVGNTEPPGCDGDYPLKVLDTKSAPTAPPASCDCQCGVVTGASCPTSFTVDVFGNPQCSNSKCDTLTLSPMACVSAANKCFSANGISGAPQATGGSCKPTITKNVPLGTWANGVRGCEPAAAPTRESCGEGEVCAALPGMKMSSHPCVFAEGDLACPLEAGYTVKHLYFGGEDDSRGCSECTCGAPTGIVCTATVRKGCGAQGTVTLPTACGSLNDPINIQLTAAPVLDTSDAGCAPEGGAPIGEFKPTLPTTVCCIP
;
A
#
# COMPACT_ATOMS: atom_id res chain seq x y z
N MET A 1 -5.22 -15.36 39.88
CA MET A 1 -4.44 -16.33 39.06
C MET A 1 -5.41 -17.34 38.47
N ARG A 2 -5.21 -17.74 37.19
CA ARG A 2 -6.10 -18.47 36.26
C ARG A 2 -6.83 -17.56 35.26
N ARG A 3 -6.11 -17.17 34.20
CA ARG A 3 -6.71 -16.74 32.92
C ARG A 3 -6.62 -17.91 31.96
N SER A 4 -7.77 -18.35 31.47
CA SER A 4 -7.92 -19.41 30.47
C SER A 4 -7.73 -18.79 29.08
N ALA A 5 -6.71 -19.24 28.36
CA ALA A 5 -6.46 -18.88 26.98
C ALA A 5 -7.32 -19.77 26.07
N LYS A 6 -8.18 -19.17 25.26
CA LYS A 6 -8.74 -19.81 24.06
C LYS A 6 -8.22 -19.04 22.86
N GLN A 7 -7.20 -19.59 22.22
CA GLN A 7 -6.75 -19.19 20.88
C GLN A 7 -7.78 -19.68 19.87
N ALA A 8 -8.40 -18.75 19.15
CA ALA A 8 -9.12 -19.06 17.91
C ALA A 8 -8.13 -18.96 16.76
N LEU A 9 -7.69 -20.13 16.28
CA LEU A 9 -6.87 -20.30 15.09
C LEU A 9 -7.77 -20.09 13.86
N VAL A 10 -7.72 -18.91 13.24
CA VAL A 10 -8.37 -18.67 11.93
C VAL A 10 -7.35 -19.04 10.85
N VAL A 11 -7.54 -20.22 10.26
CA VAL A 11 -6.83 -20.67 9.07
C VAL A 11 -7.53 -20.05 7.85
N MET A 12 -6.96 -19.00 7.26
CA MET A 12 -7.33 -18.58 5.91
C MET A 12 -6.58 -19.45 4.90
N ALA A 13 -7.31 -20.37 4.26
CA ALA A 13 -6.86 -21.06 3.06
C ALA A 13 -7.03 -20.13 1.85
N ILE A 14 -5.93 -19.60 1.32
CA ILE A 14 -5.90 -18.96 0.00
C ILE A 14 -5.48 -20.03 -1.00
N ALA A 15 -6.44 -20.52 -1.78
CA ALA A 15 -6.18 -21.38 -2.93
C ALA A 15 -5.59 -20.54 -4.07
N GLY A 16 -4.27 -20.59 -4.24
CA GLY A 16 -3.57 -20.07 -5.40
C GLY A 16 -3.66 -21.06 -6.56
N LEU A 17 -4.40 -20.69 -7.62
CA LEU A 17 -4.32 -21.33 -8.93
C LEU A 17 -3.10 -20.75 -9.67
N GLY A 18 -1.97 -21.44 -9.57
CA GLY A 18 -0.80 -21.20 -10.41
C GLY A 18 -0.93 -21.96 -11.73
N ALA A 19 -1.12 -21.24 -12.84
CA ALA A 19 -0.93 -21.77 -14.18
C ALA A 19 0.52 -21.53 -14.61
N SER A 20 1.35 -22.57 -14.52
CA SER A 20 2.69 -22.62 -15.08
C SER A 20 2.63 -22.88 -16.58
N VAL A 21 2.85 -21.84 -17.39
CA VAL A 21 3.11 -22.00 -18.83
C VAL A 21 4.60 -22.33 -18.99
N ALA A 22 4.88 -23.58 -19.36
CA ALA A 22 6.20 -24.03 -19.75
C ALA A 22 6.43 -23.65 -21.23
N CYS A 23 7.34 -22.71 -21.50
CA CYS A 23 7.92 -22.53 -22.83
C CYS A 23 9.17 -23.41 -22.95
N ASN A 24 9.10 -24.38 -23.85
CA ASN A 24 10.23 -25.18 -24.31
C ASN A 24 11.25 -24.27 -25.01
N VAL A 25 12.48 -24.22 -24.51
CA VAL A 25 13.64 -23.64 -25.20
C VAL A 25 14.24 -24.73 -26.09
N LEU A 26 14.13 -24.57 -27.41
CA LEU A 26 14.94 -25.31 -28.37
C LEU A 26 16.36 -24.73 -28.34
N SER A 27 17.32 -25.56 -27.94
CA SER A 27 18.75 -25.30 -28.09
C SER A 27 19.19 -25.61 -29.52
N GLY A 28 19.48 -24.57 -30.31
CA GLY A 28 20.26 -24.66 -31.53
C GLY A 28 21.59 -23.93 -31.32
N ALA A 29 22.65 -24.67 -31.02
CA ALA A 29 24.01 -24.16 -31.04
C ALA A 29 24.55 -24.35 -32.46
N ASP A 30 24.78 -23.24 -33.17
CA ASP A 30 25.52 -23.25 -34.43
C ASP A 30 26.84 -22.48 -34.20
N GLU A 31 27.96 -23.20 -34.34
CA GLU A 31 29.30 -22.64 -34.13
C GLU A 31 29.73 -21.86 -35.37
N LEU A 32 29.63 -20.53 -35.32
CA LEU A 32 30.24 -19.67 -36.32
C LEU A 32 31.76 -19.57 -36.08
N ARG A 33 32.51 -20.47 -36.70
CA ARG A 33 33.97 -20.38 -36.80
C ARG A 33 34.35 -19.30 -37.82
N LEU A 34 34.72 -18.11 -37.36
CA LEU A 34 35.48 -17.15 -38.19
C LEU A 34 36.90 -17.71 -38.41
N THR A 35 37.14 -18.30 -39.58
CA THR A 35 38.51 -18.46 -40.09
C THR A 35 38.97 -17.12 -40.64
N ALA A 36 39.85 -16.44 -39.90
CA ALA A 36 40.61 -15.30 -40.40
C ALA A 36 41.60 -15.80 -41.48
N THR A 37 41.16 -15.79 -42.73
CA THR A 37 42.05 -15.95 -43.88
C THR A 37 42.84 -14.66 -44.04
N ALA A 38 44.14 -14.73 -43.82
CA ALA A 38 45.08 -13.64 -44.02
C ALA A 38 45.08 -13.18 -45.49
N CYS A 39 44.68 -11.93 -45.72
CA CYS A 39 44.95 -11.24 -46.98
C CYS A 39 46.40 -10.73 -46.92
N GLY A 40 47.31 -11.39 -47.63
CA GLY A 40 48.67 -10.90 -47.84
C GLY A 40 48.66 -9.70 -48.78
N ASP A 41 49.42 -8.66 -48.40
CA ASP A 41 49.95 -7.51 -49.14
C ASP A 41 49.56 -7.35 -50.64
N ALA A 42 48.27 -7.19 -50.95
CA ALA A 42 47.78 -6.67 -52.23
C ALA A 42 46.24 -6.46 -52.22
N CYS A 43 45.71 -5.62 -51.33
CA CYS A 43 44.34 -5.11 -51.47
C CYS A 43 44.39 -3.62 -51.75
N GLY A 44 44.41 -3.28 -53.03
CA GLY A 44 44.18 -1.93 -53.51
C GLY A 44 42.78 -1.44 -53.13
N ALA A 45 42.67 -0.12 -52.97
CA ALA A 45 41.45 0.59 -52.62
C ALA A 45 40.24 0.17 -53.48
N ASN A 46 39.07 0.11 -52.83
CA ASN A 46 37.71 -0.09 -53.35
C ASN A 46 37.27 -1.55 -53.52
N ALA A 47 36.91 -2.20 -52.41
CA ALA A 47 36.01 -3.35 -52.42
C ALA A 47 34.89 -3.12 -51.39
N ALA A 48 33.76 -2.63 -51.88
CA ALA A 48 32.50 -2.73 -51.16
C ALA A 48 32.09 -4.21 -51.20
N ALA A 49 32.30 -4.92 -50.09
CA ALA A 49 31.73 -6.25 -49.92
C ALA A 49 30.24 -6.07 -49.63
N GLU A 50 29.40 -6.39 -50.62
CA GLU A 50 27.95 -6.52 -50.43
C GLU A 50 27.68 -7.74 -49.56
N VAL A 51 27.11 -7.51 -48.39
CA VAL A 51 26.65 -8.54 -47.44
C VAL A 51 25.22 -8.91 -47.84
N ASP A 52 24.90 -10.20 -47.87
CA ASP A 52 23.61 -10.74 -48.31
C ASP A 52 22.39 -10.12 -47.56
N PRO A 53 21.26 -9.86 -48.25
CA PRO A 53 20.08 -9.22 -47.68
C PRO A 53 19.20 -10.25 -46.94
N MET A 54 19.44 -10.43 -45.64
CA MET A 54 18.55 -11.19 -44.76
C MET A 54 18.32 -10.49 -43.41
N ASP A 55 17.83 -9.24 -43.42
CA ASP A 55 16.86 -8.74 -42.44
C ASP A 55 16.23 -7.40 -42.91
N ALA A 56 15.10 -7.45 -43.61
CA ALA A 56 14.47 -6.27 -44.23
C ALA A 56 13.62 -5.43 -43.24
N GLY A 57 14.06 -5.32 -41.99
CA GLY A 57 13.22 -4.78 -40.91
C GLY A 57 13.77 -3.59 -40.13
N ALA A 58 15.09 -3.43 -40.03
CA ALA A 58 15.72 -2.32 -39.30
C ALA A 58 16.61 -1.51 -40.24
N PRO A 59 16.61 -0.18 -40.18
CA PRO A 59 17.61 0.60 -40.90
C PRO A 59 19.00 0.20 -40.38
N ASP A 60 19.81 -0.41 -41.24
CA ASP A 60 21.18 -0.78 -40.92
C ASP A 60 21.96 0.46 -40.48
N VAL A 61 22.39 0.49 -39.23
CA VAL A 61 23.25 1.55 -38.71
C VAL A 61 24.57 1.48 -39.45
N LYS A 62 24.88 2.49 -40.27
CA LYS A 62 26.11 2.54 -41.04
C LYS A 62 27.30 2.77 -40.10
N ILE A 63 28.12 1.75 -39.91
CA ILE A 63 29.39 1.86 -39.18
C ILE A 63 30.48 2.30 -40.17
N ILE A 64 31.23 3.34 -39.82
CA ILE A 64 32.40 3.81 -40.58
C ILE A 64 33.66 3.72 -39.72
N VAL A 65 34.79 3.46 -40.37
CA VAL A 65 36.12 3.57 -39.75
C VAL A 65 36.59 5.02 -39.92
N THR A 66 36.90 5.67 -38.81
CA THR A 66 37.39 7.05 -38.79
C THR A 66 38.88 7.10 -39.16
N SER A 67 39.35 8.27 -39.56
CA SER A 67 40.73 8.44 -40.06
C SER A 67 41.83 8.16 -39.03
N ASP A 68 41.47 8.16 -37.75
CA ASP A 68 42.31 7.78 -36.61
C ASP A 68 42.27 6.27 -36.29
N GLY A 69 41.54 5.48 -37.08
CA GLY A 69 41.38 4.03 -36.88
C GLY A 69 40.29 3.64 -35.89
N GLY A 70 39.53 4.60 -35.36
CA GLY A 70 38.32 4.34 -34.58
C GLY A 70 37.15 3.84 -35.44
N SER A 71 36.05 3.44 -34.79
CA SER A 71 34.80 3.10 -35.46
C SER A 71 33.65 3.86 -34.84
N CYS A 72 32.77 4.42 -35.67
CA CYS A 72 31.57 5.11 -35.21
C CYS A 72 30.34 4.70 -36.02
N ALA A 73 29.18 4.81 -35.40
CA ALA A 73 27.88 4.71 -36.04
C ALA A 73 27.46 6.08 -36.61
N CYS A 74 27.07 6.13 -37.88
CA CYS A 74 26.42 7.30 -38.46
C CYS A 74 24.96 7.33 -38.01
N LEU A 75 24.59 8.33 -37.21
CA LEU A 75 23.27 8.47 -36.62
C LEU A 75 22.67 9.83 -36.95
N GLY A 76 21.34 9.91 -37.05
CA GLY A 76 20.65 11.19 -37.15
C GLY A 76 21.00 12.09 -35.97
N ALA A 77 21.32 13.36 -36.25
CA ALA A 77 21.57 14.34 -35.21
C ALA A 77 20.35 14.47 -34.28
N PRO A 78 20.53 14.57 -32.94
CA PRO A 78 19.42 14.75 -32.03
C PRO A 78 18.63 16.02 -32.39
N PRO A 79 17.29 15.96 -32.48
CA PRO A 79 16.50 17.14 -32.77
C PRO A 79 16.50 18.12 -31.58
N PRO A 80 16.09 19.39 -31.78
CA PRO A 80 16.01 20.38 -30.71
C PRO A 80 15.20 19.87 -29.50
N GLY A 81 15.74 20.04 -28.30
CA GLY A 81 15.15 19.54 -27.05
C GLY A 81 15.61 18.14 -26.64
N TRP A 82 16.36 17.44 -27.50
CA TRP A 82 17.02 16.17 -27.17
C TRP A 82 18.52 16.37 -26.97
N GLN A 83 19.09 15.57 -26.07
CA GLN A 83 20.52 15.51 -25.77
C GLN A 83 21.07 14.14 -26.16
N GLY A 84 22.32 14.09 -26.58
CA GLY A 84 23.01 12.86 -27.01
C GLY A 84 23.86 13.09 -28.27
N PRO A 85 24.35 12.01 -28.89
CA PRO A 85 24.24 10.61 -28.50
C PRO A 85 24.98 10.29 -27.20
N MET A 86 24.41 9.39 -26.39
CA MET A 86 24.97 8.92 -25.12
C MET A 86 25.04 7.39 -25.06
N ALA A 87 25.96 6.87 -24.26
CA ALA A 87 26.00 5.48 -23.84
C ALA A 87 25.07 5.26 -22.65
N LEU A 88 24.25 4.20 -22.68
CA LEU A 88 23.26 3.92 -21.64
C LEU A 88 23.57 2.61 -20.91
N TRP A 89 23.60 2.63 -19.59
CA TRP A 89 23.58 1.42 -18.75
C TRP A 89 22.26 1.31 -18.00
N VAL A 90 21.71 0.09 -17.94
CA VAL A 90 20.52 -0.25 -17.16
C VAL A 90 20.79 -1.57 -16.44
N GLY A 91 20.60 -1.59 -15.12
CA GLY A 91 20.80 -2.82 -14.37
C GLY A 91 20.46 -2.70 -12.90
N ASN A 92 20.54 -3.82 -12.18
CA ASN A 92 20.22 -3.93 -10.76
C ASN A 92 21.45 -3.92 -9.85
N THR A 93 22.65 -3.72 -10.41
CA THR A 93 23.92 -3.62 -9.67
C THR A 93 24.37 -2.17 -9.55
N GLU A 94 25.53 -1.93 -8.94
CA GLU A 94 26.13 -0.60 -8.98
C GLU A 94 26.40 -0.18 -10.44
N PRO A 95 25.93 1.00 -10.89
CA PRO A 95 26.20 1.46 -12.26
C PRO A 95 27.70 1.69 -12.47
N PRO A 96 28.27 1.29 -13.63
CA PRO A 96 29.66 1.59 -13.95
C PRO A 96 29.91 3.11 -13.98
N GLY A 97 31.17 3.53 -13.78
CA GLY A 97 31.56 4.91 -14.03
C GLY A 97 31.52 5.24 -15.52
N CYS A 98 31.42 6.54 -15.84
CA CYS A 98 31.60 7.04 -17.21
C CYS A 98 33.11 7.09 -17.53
N ASP A 99 33.54 6.46 -18.61
CA ASP A 99 34.93 6.35 -19.04
C ASP A 99 35.07 6.28 -20.57
N GLY A 100 36.31 6.23 -21.06
CA GLY A 100 36.61 6.12 -22.49
C GLY A 100 36.03 7.26 -23.33
N ASP A 101 35.35 6.89 -24.42
CA ASP A 101 34.71 7.83 -25.36
C ASP A 101 33.47 8.52 -24.77
N TYR A 102 33.01 8.08 -23.59
CA TYR A 102 31.85 8.61 -22.88
C TYR A 102 32.21 8.96 -21.42
N PRO A 103 33.09 9.95 -21.18
CA PRO A 103 33.62 10.22 -19.84
C PRO A 103 32.71 11.07 -18.95
N LEU A 104 31.65 11.69 -19.49
CA LEU A 104 30.81 12.64 -18.75
C LEU A 104 29.49 12.01 -18.35
N LYS A 105 29.15 12.03 -17.05
CA LYS A 105 27.85 11.55 -16.56
C LYS A 105 26.78 12.61 -16.77
N VAL A 106 25.73 12.28 -17.52
CA VAL A 106 24.60 13.18 -17.80
C VAL A 106 23.26 12.68 -17.29
N LEU A 107 23.13 11.39 -17.01
CA LEU A 107 21.89 10.80 -16.52
C LEU A 107 22.19 9.82 -15.38
N ASP A 108 21.41 9.91 -14.30
CA ASP A 108 21.47 9.02 -13.14
C ASP A 108 20.04 8.87 -12.59
N THR A 109 19.29 7.91 -13.15
CA THR A 109 17.83 7.74 -12.93
C THR A 109 17.48 6.30 -12.58
N LYS A 110 16.20 5.99 -12.40
CA LYS A 110 15.72 4.67 -11.99
C LYS A 110 14.54 4.20 -12.85
N SER A 111 14.31 2.88 -12.91
CA SER A 111 13.13 2.26 -13.57
C SER A 111 12.52 1.13 -12.75
N ALA A 112 11.33 0.71 -13.19
CA ALA A 112 10.55 -0.37 -12.60
C ALA A 112 10.32 -0.15 -11.10
N PRO A 113 9.62 0.94 -10.73
CA PRO A 113 9.28 1.22 -9.35
C PRO A 113 8.34 0.15 -8.81
N THR A 114 8.62 -0.33 -7.60
CA THR A 114 7.78 -1.26 -6.86
C THR A 114 7.53 -0.69 -5.47
N ALA A 115 6.26 -0.46 -5.15
CA ALA A 115 5.82 0.20 -3.94
C ALA A 115 4.55 -0.47 -3.39
N PRO A 116 4.68 -1.45 -2.47
CA PRO A 116 3.52 -2.13 -1.88
C PRO A 116 2.58 -1.15 -1.15
N PRO A 117 1.26 -1.38 -1.09
CA PRO A 117 0.37 -0.48 -0.35
C PRO A 117 0.74 -0.41 1.14
N ALA A 118 0.32 0.67 1.82
CA ALA A 118 0.44 0.75 3.27
C ALA A 118 -0.34 -0.38 3.95
N SER A 119 0.15 -0.85 5.09
CA SER A 119 -0.58 -1.74 5.99
C SER A 119 -1.06 -0.92 7.19
N CYS A 120 -2.35 -1.02 7.46
CA CYS A 120 -3.05 -0.18 8.41
C CYS A 120 -3.96 -1.06 9.27
N ASP A 121 -3.86 -0.90 10.58
CA ASP A 121 -4.72 -1.58 11.55
C ASP A 121 -5.35 -0.55 12.48
N CYS A 122 -6.67 -0.45 12.45
CA CYS A 122 -7.45 0.46 13.29
C CYS A 122 -8.04 -0.33 14.45
N GLN A 123 -7.67 0.06 15.67
CA GLN A 123 -8.11 -0.56 16.91
C GLN A 123 -8.76 0.47 17.81
N CYS A 124 -9.78 0.04 18.54
CA CYS A 124 -10.40 0.84 19.59
C CYS A 124 -9.89 0.40 20.95
N GLY A 125 -9.49 1.38 21.77
CA GLY A 125 -9.13 1.13 23.16
C GLY A 125 -10.33 0.71 24.02
N VAL A 126 -10.08 0.50 25.31
CA VAL A 126 -11.14 0.21 26.29
C VAL A 126 -12.11 1.39 26.41
N VAL A 127 -13.37 1.09 26.71
CA VAL A 127 -14.40 2.11 26.96
C VAL A 127 -14.04 2.91 28.22
N THR A 128 -14.06 4.24 28.12
CA THR A 128 -13.83 5.17 29.24
C THR A 128 -14.93 6.21 29.32
N GLY A 129 -15.20 6.75 30.52
CA GLY A 129 -16.20 7.80 30.70
C GLY A 129 -17.66 7.33 30.62
N ALA A 130 -17.91 6.02 30.66
CA ALA A 130 -19.25 5.48 30.87
C ALA A 130 -19.63 5.59 32.35
N SER A 131 -20.92 5.78 32.63
CA SER A 131 -21.43 5.83 34.00
C SER A 131 -22.83 5.25 34.08
N CYS A 132 -23.19 4.74 35.26
CA CYS A 132 -24.57 4.36 35.55
C CYS A 132 -25.32 5.52 36.20
N PRO A 133 -26.62 5.69 35.91
CA PRO A 133 -27.42 6.73 36.52
C PRO A 133 -27.55 6.45 38.02
N THR A 134 -27.51 7.50 38.84
CA THR A 134 -27.65 7.38 40.29
C THR A 134 -29.06 6.94 40.68
N SER A 135 -30.07 7.40 39.95
CA SER A 135 -31.47 6.97 40.06
C SER A 135 -32.00 6.49 38.72
N PHE A 136 -32.91 5.51 38.75
CA PHE A 136 -33.51 4.97 37.54
C PHE A 136 -34.94 4.49 37.80
N THR A 137 -35.72 4.36 36.75
CA THR A 137 -37.11 3.89 36.84
C THR A 137 -37.19 2.37 36.71
N VAL A 138 -38.11 1.80 37.48
CA VAL A 138 -38.48 0.39 37.43
C VAL A 138 -39.99 0.28 37.29
N ASP A 139 -40.43 -0.73 36.57
CA ASP A 139 -41.84 -1.11 36.48
C ASP A 139 -42.14 -2.23 37.49
N VAL A 140 -43.26 -2.09 38.19
CA VAL A 140 -43.71 -3.02 39.24
C VAL A 140 -44.96 -3.75 38.76
N PHE A 141 -45.05 -5.03 39.09
CA PHE A 141 -46.08 -5.94 38.59
C PHE A 141 -46.79 -6.67 39.72
N GLY A 142 -48.08 -6.96 39.48
CA GLY A 142 -48.93 -7.74 40.39
C GLY A 142 -48.55 -9.23 40.50
N ASN A 143 -47.73 -9.74 39.58
CA ASN A 143 -47.30 -11.14 39.54
C ASN A 143 -45.76 -11.25 39.44
N PRO A 144 -45.16 -12.36 39.92
CA PRO A 144 -43.71 -12.51 39.99
C PRO A 144 -43.02 -12.82 38.65
N GLN A 145 -43.78 -13.05 37.57
CA GLN A 145 -43.25 -13.27 36.22
C GLN A 145 -43.20 -11.99 35.39
N CYS A 146 -43.66 -10.85 35.94
CA CYS A 146 -43.86 -9.61 35.21
C CYS A 146 -44.74 -9.79 33.94
N SER A 147 -45.57 -10.83 33.93
CA SER A 147 -46.46 -11.17 32.82
C SER A 147 -47.83 -10.56 33.12
N ASN A 148 -48.08 -9.32 32.72
CA ASN A 148 -49.37 -8.60 32.66
C ASN A 148 -49.05 -7.09 32.55
N SER A 149 -50.06 -6.23 32.49
CA SER A 149 -49.86 -4.79 32.63
C SER A 149 -49.14 -4.46 33.93
N LYS A 150 -48.11 -3.60 33.85
CA LYS A 150 -47.49 -3.01 35.03
C LYS A 150 -48.53 -2.25 35.86
N CYS A 151 -48.45 -2.36 37.17
CA CYS A 151 -49.36 -1.67 38.08
C CYS A 151 -48.80 -0.33 38.56
N ASP A 152 -47.48 -0.14 38.57
CA ASP A 152 -46.85 1.18 38.82
C ASP A 152 -45.47 1.30 38.18
N THR A 153 -44.96 2.53 38.12
CA THR A 153 -43.58 2.85 37.75
C THR A 153 -42.96 3.67 38.88
N LEU A 154 -41.86 3.18 39.45
CA LEU A 154 -41.17 3.80 40.58
C LEU A 154 -39.80 4.32 40.16
N THR A 155 -39.42 5.49 40.65
CA THR A 155 -38.03 5.97 40.56
C THR A 155 -37.28 5.53 41.80
N LEU A 156 -36.26 4.71 41.63
CA LEU A 156 -35.41 4.26 42.72
C LEU A 156 -34.19 5.16 42.82
N SER A 157 -33.92 5.65 44.04
CA SER A 157 -32.71 6.39 44.40
C SER A 157 -31.96 5.64 45.50
N PRO A 158 -30.61 5.75 45.58
CA PRO A 158 -29.83 4.97 46.54
C PRO A 158 -30.28 5.28 47.96
N MET A 159 -30.47 4.23 48.76
CA MET A 159 -30.93 4.29 50.15
C MET A 159 -32.36 4.85 50.35
N ALA A 160 -33.06 5.26 49.30
CA ALA A 160 -34.43 5.73 49.41
C ALA A 160 -35.43 4.57 49.49
N CYS A 161 -36.29 4.61 50.51
CA CYS A 161 -37.40 3.69 50.67
C CYS A 161 -38.61 4.20 49.89
N VAL A 162 -39.10 3.44 48.91
CA VAL A 162 -40.25 3.82 48.08
C VAL A 162 -41.36 2.79 48.25
N SER A 163 -42.59 3.27 48.46
CA SER A 163 -43.77 2.42 48.60
C SER A 163 -44.45 2.18 47.26
N ALA A 164 -44.75 0.91 46.95
CA ALA A 164 -45.55 0.50 45.78
C ALA A 164 -47.07 0.46 46.08
N ALA A 165 -47.47 0.71 47.33
CA ALA A 165 -48.83 0.49 47.85
C ALA A 165 -49.93 1.27 47.15
N ASN A 166 -49.59 2.42 46.54
CA ASN A 166 -50.58 3.36 46.03
C ASN A 166 -51.28 2.86 44.76
N LYS A 167 -50.68 1.91 44.02
CA LYS A 167 -51.24 1.36 42.77
C LYS A 167 -51.03 -0.14 42.59
N CYS A 168 -50.03 -0.73 43.24
CA CYS A 168 -49.83 -2.18 43.31
C CYS A 168 -50.18 -2.66 44.72
N PHE A 169 -51.41 -3.15 44.92
CA PHE A 169 -51.80 -3.73 46.22
C PHE A 169 -50.95 -4.95 46.59
N SER A 170 -50.43 -5.66 45.57
CA SER A 170 -49.44 -6.71 45.74
C SER A 170 -48.29 -6.56 44.74
N ALA A 171 -47.13 -6.09 45.18
CA ALA A 171 -45.96 -5.91 44.31
C ALA A 171 -45.16 -7.21 44.20
N ASN A 172 -45.54 -8.12 43.31
CA ASN A 172 -44.90 -9.43 43.21
C ASN A 172 -43.73 -9.50 42.24
N GLY A 173 -43.67 -8.60 41.25
CA GLY A 173 -42.62 -8.55 40.24
C GLY A 173 -42.03 -7.16 40.06
N ILE A 174 -40.76 -7.09 39.67
CA ILE A 174 -40.05 -5.86 39.29
C ILE A 174 -39.27 -6.09 38.00
N SER A 175 -39.38 -5.16 37.06
CA SER A 175 -38.56 -5.18 35.85
C SER A 175 -38.03 -3.77 35.57
N GLY A 176 -36.81 -3.70 35.06
CA GLY A 176 -36.12 -2.45 34.85
C GLY A 176 -34.61 -2.65 34.95
N ALA A 177 -33.89 -1.81 34.24
CA ALA A 177 -32.45 -1.87 34.14
C ALA A 177 -31.92 -0.45 34.13
N PRO A 178 -30.99 -0.07 35.02
CA PRO A 178 -30.28 1.18 34.84
C PRO A 178 -29.58 1.14 33.47
N GLN A 179 -29.76 2.16 32.66
CA GLN A 179 -29.10 2.27 31.36
C GLN A 179 -27.83 3.08 31.52
N ALA A 180 -26.69 2.52 31.12
CA ALA A 180 -25.44 3.26 31.12
C ALA A 180 -25.54 4.46 30.16
N THR A 181 -24.88 5.56 30.51
CA THR A 181 -24.77 6.75 29.66
C THR A 181 -23.31 7.14 29.47
N GLY A 182 -23.04 7.83 28.36
CA GLY A 182 -21.70 8.24 27.99
C GLY A 182 -20.84 7.08 27.48
N GLY A 183 -19.52 7.22 27.64
CA GLY A 183 -18.54 6.26 27.15
C GLY A 183 -17.96 6.64 25.79
N SER A 184 -16.65 6.45 25.63
CA SER A 184 -15.96 6.48 24.35
C SER A 184 -14.75 5.56 24.37
N CYS A 185 -14.33 5.10 23.19
CA CYS A 185 -13.05 4.42 23.00
C CYS A 185 -12.08 5.35 22.30
N LYS A 186 -10.82 5.36 22.76
CA LYS A 186 -9.75 6.06 22.07
C LYS A 186 -9.33 5.25 20.83
N PRO A 187 -9.43 5.78 19.61
CA PRO A 187 -8.92 5.09 18.43
C PRO A 187 -7.38 5.05 18.46
N THR A 188 -6.82 3.96 17.98
CA THR A 188 -5.38 3.76 17.80
C THR A 188 -5.15 3.18 16.42
N ILE A 189 -4.22 3.77 15.67
CA ILE A 189 -3.85 3.30 14.35
C ILE A 189 -2.41 2.81 14.35
N THR A 190 -2.20 1.58 13.90
CA THR A 190 -0.87 1.06 13.58
C THR A 190 -0.67 1.21 12.08
N LYS A 191 0.33 1.99 11.68
CA LYS A 191 0.66 2.28 10.28
C LYS A 191 2.04 1.71 9.95
N ASN A 192 2.12 0.98 8.85
CA ASN A 192 3.38 0.58 8.22
C ASN A 192 3.34 0.93 6.73
N VAL A 193 4.31 1.72 6.27
CA VAL A 193 4.46 2.06 4.85
C VAL A 193 5.78 1.47 4.35
N PRO A 194 5.73 0.34 3.63
CA PRO A 194 6.95 -0.22 3.04
C PRO A 194 7.61 0.77 2.10
N LEU A 195 8.94 0.89 2.20
CA LEU A 195 9.73 1.75 1.32
C LEU A 195 9.49 1.38 -0.15
N GLY A 196 9.36 2.41 -1.00
CA GLY A 196 9.42 2.23 -2.45
C GLY A 196 10.81 1.73 -2.86
N THR A 197 10.85 0.85 -3.83
CA THR A 197 12.09 0.32 -4.40
C THR A 197 12.07 0.43 -5.91
N TRP A 198 13.25 0.37 -6.52
CA TRP A 198 13.43 0.43 -7.96
C TRP A 198 14.19 -0.81 -8.39
N ALA A 199 13.70 -1.53 -9.40
CA ALA A 199 14.38 -2.75 -9.83
C ALA A 199 15.72 -2.44 -10.52
N ASN A 200 15.81 -1.32 -11.23
CA ASN A 200 17.03 -0.95 -11.94
C ASN A 200 17.45 0.51 -11.69
N GLY A 201 18.76 0.69 -11.57
CA GLY A 201 19.42 1.97 -11.79
C GLY A 201 19.71 2.18 -13.27
N VAL A 202 19.89 3.44 -13.66
CA VAL A 202 20.11 3.86 -15.04
C VAL A 202 21.18 4.92 -15.04
N ARG A 203 22.20 4.76 -15.88
CA ARG A 203 23.25 5.75 -16.06
C ARG A 203 23.46 6.04 -17.53
N GLY A 204 23.46 7.33 -17.86
CA GLY A 204 23.80 7.83 -19.19
C GLY A 204 25.12 8.60 -19.14
N CYS A 205 26.00 8.29 -20.08
CA CYS A 205 27.29 8.94 -20.24
C CYS A 205 27.39 9.54 -21.63
N GLU A 206 27.84 10.79 -21.75
CA GLU A 206 28.05 11.48 -23.02
C GLU A 206 29.55 11.66 -23.36
N PRO A 207 29.89 11.85 -24.64
CA PRO A 207 31.25 12.20 -25.03
C PRO A 207 31.67 13.57 -24.53
N ALA A 208 32.97 13.77 -24.32
CA ALA A 208 33.50 15.05 -23.84
C ALA A 208 33.30 16.22 -24.84
N ALA A 209 33.09 15.90 -26.11
CA ALA A 209 32.81 16.85 -27.18
C ALA A 209 31.67 16.33 -28.05
N ALA A 210 30.83 17.23 -28.56
CA ALA A 210 29.77 16.85 -29.47
C ALA A 210 30.35 16.13 -30.71
N PRO A 211 29.77 15.00 -31.15
CA PRO A 211 30.27 14.27 -32.30
C PRO A 211 30.18 15.11 -33.57
N THR A 212 31.24 15.03 -34.37
CA THR A 212 31.32 15.65 -35.70
C THR A 212 30.63 14.77 -36.73
N ARG A 213 30.34 15.34 -37.90
CA ARG A 213 29.76 14.59 -39.03
C ARG A 213 30.71 13.51 -39.58
N GLU A 214 32.01 13.76 -39.58
CA GLU A 214 33.01 12.93 -40.26
C GLU A 214 32.56 12.55 -41.70
N SER A 215 32.63 11.26 -42.06
CA SER A 215 32.19 10.72 -43.36
C SER A 215 30.71 10.32 -43.39
N CYS A 216 29.92 10.72 -42.38
CA CYS A 216 28.48 10.45 -42.36
C CYS A 216 27.71 11.39 -43.30
N GLY A 217 26.48 10.99 -43.62
CA GLY A 217 25.55 11.73 -44.46
C GLY A 217 25.22 13.12 -43.94
N GLU A 218 24.52 13.91 -44.74
CA GLU A 218 24.02 15.21 -44.29
C GLU A 218 22.96 15.02 -43.20
N GLY A 219 23.05 15.77 -42.11
CA GLY A 219 22.16 15.60 -40.95
C GLY A 219 22.56 14.46 -40.00
N GLU A 220 23.64 13.74 -40.29
CA GLU A 220 24.16 12.67 -39.44
C GLU A 220 25.41 13.10 -38.65
N VAL A 221 25.63 12.42 -37.52
CA VAL A 221 26.82 12.54 -36.68
C VAL A 221 27.48 11.17 -36.51
N CYS A 222 28.81 11.17 -36.38
CA CYS A 222 29.63 9.99 -36.14
C CYS A 222 29.74 9.76 -34.62
N ALA A 223 28.88 8.87 -34.09
CA ALA A 223 28.85 8.55 -32.66
C ALA A 223 29.75 7.33 -32.38
N ALA A 224 30.69 7.45 -31.45
CA ALA A 224 31.49 6.30 -30.99
C ALA A 224 30.57 5.16 -30.51
N LEU A 225 30.98 3.91 -30.69
CA LEU A 225 30.21 2.79 -30.17
C LEU A 225 30.47 2.65 -28.67
N PRO A 226 29.43 2.52 -27.82
CA PRO A 226 29.63 2.34 -26.38
C PRO A 226 30.42 1.06 -26.05
N GLY A 227 31.24 1.11 -24.99
CA GLY A 227 32.01 -0.04 -24.52
C GLY A 227 31.16 -1.16 -23.87
N MET A 228 31.77 -2.31 -23.61
CA MET A 228 31.11 -3.56 -23.16
C MET A 228 30.25 -3.47 -21.88
N LYS A 229 30.39 -2.41 -21.08
CA LYS A 229 29.61 -2.21 -19.85
C LYS A 229 28.39 -1.33 -20.06
N MET A 230 28.14 -0.86 -21.28
CA MET A 230 27.00 -0.04 -21.67
C MET A 230 26.20 -0.81 -22.73
N SER A 231 24.97 -0.34 -23.02
CA SER A 231 24.21 -0.75 -24.20
C SER A 231 25.06 -0.58 -25.45
N SER A 232 25.03 -1.54 -26.37
CA SER A 232 25.76 -1.47 -27.65
C SER A 232 25.27 -0.34 -28.56
N HIS A 233 24.12 0.25 -28.26
CA HIS A 233 23.44 1.23 -29.09
C HIS A 233 23.46 2.61 -28.43
N PRO A 234 23.94 3.65 -29.14
CA PRO A 234 23.80 5.03 -28.71
C PRO A 234 22.33 5.44 -28.56
N CYS A 235 22.07 6.30 -27.58
CA CYS A 235 20.75 6.78 -27.26
C CYS A 235 20.72 8.31 -27.19
N VAL A 236 19.54 8.90 -27.32
CA VAL A 236 19.24 10.30 -27.01
C VAL A 236 18.27 10.38 -25.85
N PHE A 237 18.26 11.48 -25.11
CA PHE A 237 17.34 11.68 -24.00
C PHE A 237 16.76 13.09 -23.95
N ALA A 238 15.60 13.20 -23.33
CA ALA A 238 14.91 14.45 -23.06
C ALA A 238 14.09 14.35 -21.76
N GLU A 239 13.95 15.47 -21.06
CA GLU A 239 13.06 15.56 -19.91
C GLU A 239 11.59 15.46 -20.36
N GLY A 240 10.78 14.74 -19.58
CA GLY A 240 9.39 14.46 -19.90
C GLY A 240 9.15 13.04 -20.43
N ASP A 241 7.87 12.69 -20.55
CA ASP A 241 7.41 11.50 -21.28
C ASP A 241 7.07 11.92 -22.72
N LEU A 242 8.07 11.84 -23.61
CA LEU A 242 8.01 12.32 -24.99
C LEU A 242 8.00 11.14 -25.98
N ALA A 243 7.50 11.35 -27.19
CA ALA A 243 7.64 10.37 -28.28
C ALA A 243 9.08 10.40 -28.82
N CYS A 244 9.63 9.24 -29.20
CA CYS A 244 10.97 9.18 -29.75
C CYS A 244 11.07 9.87 -31.13
N PRO A 245 12.23 10.46 -31.46
CA PRO A 245 12.45 11.12 -32.74
C PRO A 245 12.71 10.09 -33.85
N LEU A 246 11.62 9.53 -34.40
CA LEU A 246 11.67 8.45 -35.40
C LEU A 246 12.43 8.85 -36.67
N GLU A 247 12.34 10.12 -37.08
CA GLU A 247 13.04 10.65 -38.25
C GLU A 247 14.57 10.62 -38.11
N ALA A 248 15.08 10.57 -36.88
CA ALA A 248 16.50 10.46 -36.57
C ALA A 248 16.94 9.00 -36.28
N GLY A 249 16.04 8.03 -36.45
CA GLY A 249 16.33 6.60 -36.30
C GLY A 249 16.22 6.05 -34.86
N TYR A 250 15.92 6.89 -33.88
CA TYR A 250 15.74 6.44 -32.48
C TYR A 250 14.32 5.91 -32.28
N THR A 251 14.17 4.58 -32.27
CA THR A 251 12.86 3.91 -32.26
C THR A 251 12.57 3.17 -30.95
N VAL A 252 13.59 2.84 -30.15
CA VAL A 252 13.43 2.08 -28.91
C VAL A 252 13.26 3.04 -27.75
N LYS A 253 12.02 3.20 -27.26
CA LYS A 253 11.68 4.07 -26.15
C LYS A 253 11.90 3.40 -24.78
N HIS A 254 12.52 4.13 -23.89
CA HIS A 254 12.58 3.85 -22.46
C HIS A 254 12.13 5.08 -21.65
N LEU A 255 11.48 4.83 -20.51
CA LEU A 255 11.06 5.87 -19.58
C LEU A 255 11.69 5.63 -18.21
N TYR A 256 12.36 6.66 -17.72
CA TYR A 256 13.08 6.64 -16.44
C TYR A 256 12.65 7.79 -15.56
N PHE A 257 12.97 7.72 -14.27
CA PHE A 257 12.52 8.69 -13.28
C PHE A 257 13.66 9.13 -12.38
N GLY A 258 13.77 10.44 -12.18
CA GLY A 258 14.76 11.05 -11.29
C GLY A 258 14.29 11.17 -9.84
N GLY A 259 12.99 10.98 -9.58
CA GLY A 259 12.41 11.15 -8.25
C GLY A 259 11.16 10.32 -8.00
N GLU A 260 10.63 10.46 -6.79
CA GLU A 260 9.39 9.84 -6.34
C GLU A 260 8.64 10.80 -5.42
N ASP A 261 7.31 10.72 -5.47
CA ASP A 261 6.40 11.29 -4.49
C ASP A 261 5.59 10.14 -3.88
N ASP A 262 5.62 10.03 -2.56
CA ASP A 262 4.98 8.94 -1.83
C ASP A 262 3.96 9.48 -0.84
N SER A 263 2.71 9.43 -1.26
CA SER A 263 1.55 9.86 -0.46
C SER A 263 0.89 8.70 0.29
N ARG A 264 1.48 7.48 0.23
CA ARG A 264 0.86 6.29 0.83
C ARG A 264 0.70 6.47 2.35
N GLY A 265 -0.49 6.16 2.82
CA GLY A 265 -0.87 6.36 4.20
C GLY A 265 -2.04 5.51 4.62
N CYS A 266 -2.61 5.87 5.76
CA CYS A 266 -3.83 5.27 6.26
C CYS A 266 -4.88 6.38 6.40
N SER A 267 -6.14 6.07 6.11
CA SER A 267 -7.25 6.94 6.46
C SER A 267 -7.32 7.10 7.98
N GLU A 268 -8.05 8.12 8.44
CA GLU A 268 -8.30 8.29 9.87
C GLU A 268 -8.94 7.01 10.46
N CYS A 269 -8.62 6.77 11.72
CA CYS A 269 -9.19 5.68 12.53
C CYS A 269 -10.13 6.31 13.55
N THR A 270 -11.39 5.88 13.52
CA THR A 270 -12.44 6.32 14.44
C THR A 270 -13.00 5.11 15.18
N CYS A 271 -13.67 5.37 16.29
CA CYS A 271 -14.37 4.36 17.06
C CYS A 271 -15.85 4.68 17.09
N GLY A 272 -16.68 3.68 16.82
CA GLY A 272 -18.12 3.78 16.95
C GLY A 272 -18.56 3.96 18.41
N ALA A 273 -19.88 4.06 18.60
CA ALA A 273 -20.46 4.12 19.94
C ALA A 273 -20.11 2.84 20.74
N PRO A 274 -19.87 2.96 22.07
CA PRO A 274 -19.57 1.81 22.89
C PRO A 274 -20.80 0.89 23.01
N THR A 275 -20.56 -0.40 22.97
CA THR A 275 -21.56 -1.46 23.17
C THR A 275 -21.11 -2.36 24.33
N GLY A 276 -22.00 -3.20 24.85
CA GLY A 276 -21.67 -4.15 25.92
C GLY A 276 -21.46 -3.53 27.31
N ILE A 277 -21.81 -2.25 27.50
CA ILE A 277 -21.80 -1.63 28.82
C ILE A 277 -23.05 -2.08 29.59
N VAL A 278 -22.87 -2.64 30.78
CA VAL A 278 -23.98 -3.10 31.63
C VAL A 278 -23.96 -2.35 32.95
N CYS A 279 -25.13 -1.89 33.40
CA CYS A 279 -25.30 -1.38 34.76
C CYS A 279 -26.11 -2.39 35.55
N THR A 280 -25.58 -2.81 36.71
CA THR A 280 -26.28 -3.72 37.62
C THR A 280 -26.70 -2.99 38.88
N ALA A 281 -27.92 -3.25 39.36
CA ALA A 281 -28.44 -2.64 40.57
C ALA A 281 -28.96 -3.72 41.51
N THR A 282 -28.74 -3.55 42.81
CA THR A 282 -29.32 -4.44 43.81
C THR A 282 -30.47 -3.73 44.52
N VAL A 283 -31.63 -4.35 44.48
CA VAL A 283 -32.85 -3.86 45.09
C VAL A 283 -33.18 -4.74 46.30
N ARG A 284 -33.49 -4.12 47.42
CA ARG A 284 -33.92 -4.78 48.65
C ARG A 284 -35.43 -4.85 48.69
N LYS A 285 -35.92 -6.02 49.10
CA LYS A 285 -37.33 -6.27 49.40
C LYS A 285 -37.63 -5.64 50.76
N GLY A 286 -38.60 -4.75 50.84
CA GLY A 286 -38.81 -3.93 52.03
C GLY A 286 -37.66 -2.94 52.26
N CYS A 287 -37.86 -2.06 53.24
CA CYS A 287 -36.82 -1.13 53.69
C CYS A 287 -36.06 -1.65 54.91
N GLY A 288 -35.95 -2.99 55.00
CA GLY A 288 -35.31 -3.77 56.07
C GLY A 288 -34.75 -5.09 55.51
N ALA A 289 -34.24 -5.99 56.34
CA ALA A 289 -33.45 -7.16 55.89
C ALA A 289 -34.28 -8.34 55.30
N GLN A 290 -35.19 -8.11 54.35
CA GLN A 290 -36.08 -9.15 53.78
C GLN A 290 -35.56 -9.78 52.47
N GLY A 291 -34.27 -9.63 52.18
CA GLY A 291 -33.61 -10.17 50.98
C GLY A 291 -33.45 -9.15 49.85
N THR A 292 -32.76 -9.57 48.79
CA THR A 292 -32.39 -8.72 47.65
C THR A 292 -32.70 -9.38 46.31
N VAL A 293 -32.80 -8.55 45.27
CA VAL A 293 -32.97 -8.91 43.86
C VAL A 293 -31.96 -8.09 43.08
N THR A 294 -31.27 -8.71 42.11
CA THR A 294 -30.33 -8.01 41.23
C THR A 294 -31.01 -7.69 39.91
N LEU A 295 -30.85 -6.46 39.43
CA LEU A 295 -31.26 -5.99 38.12
C LEU A 295 -30.00 -5.80 37.24
N PRO A 296 -30.04 -6.05 35.93
CA PRO A 296 -31.21 -6.41 35.15
C PRO A 296 -31.45 -7.93 35.09
N THR A 297 -32.49 -8.40 35.76
CA THR A 297 -33.15 -9.67 35.42
C THR A 297 -34.39 -9.34 34.59
N ALA A 298 -34.72 -10.16 33.59
CA ALA A 298 -35.92 -9.97 32.76
C ALA A 298 -37.20 -9.71 33.60
N CYS A 299 -37.29 -10.39 34.76
CA CYS A 299 -38.17 -10.03 35.86
C CYS A 299 -37.56 -10.52 37.18
N GLY A 300 -37.58 -9.68 38.20
CA GLY A 300 -37.23 -10.04 39.57
C GLY A 300 -38.48 -10.33 40.39
N SER A 301 -38.51 -11.46 41.11
CA SER A 301 -39.60 -11.76 42.02
C SER A 301 -39.40 -11.06 43.37
N LEU A 302 -40.40 -10.28 43.78
CA LEU A 302 -40.39 -9.50 45.01
C LEU A 302 -41.02 -10.24 46.20
N ASN A 303 -41.95 -11.19 45.98
CA ASN A 303 -42.73 -11.89 47.03
C ASN A 303 -43.52 -10.94 47.94
N ASP A 304 -44.28 -10.03 47.32
CA ASP A 304 -45.21 -9.10 47.97
C ASP A 304 -44.67 -8.07 48.99
N PRO A 305 -43.52 -7.39 48.76
CA PRO A 305 -43.08 -6.32 49.63
C PRO A 305 -43.80 -5.02 49.24
N ILE A 306 -44.44 -4.40 50.23
CA ILE A 306 -45.09 -3.08 50.07
C ILE A 306 -44.06 -1.98 49.75
N ASN A 307 -42.83 -2.14 50.22
CA ASN A 307 -41.76 -1.16 50.06
C ASN A 307 -40.55 -1.76 49.35
N ILE A 308 -39.85 -0.94 48.60
CA ILE A 308 -38.69 -1.33 47.79
C ILE A 308 -37.59 -0.28 48.02
N GLN A 309 -36.33 -0.72 48.14
CA GLN A 309 -35.19 0.18 48.34
C GLN A 309 -34.02 -0.21 47.44
N LEU A 310 -33.46 0.75 46.71
CA LEU A 310 -32.19 0.57 46.01
C LEU A 310 -31.05 0.59 47.04
N THR A 311 -30.28 -0.49 47.14
CA THR A 311 -29.29 -0.63 48.23
C THR A 311 -28.09 0.28 48.08
N ALA A 312 -27.69 0.55 46.83
CA ALA A 312 -26.55 1.40 46.48
C ALA A 312 -26.73 1.92 45.05
N ALA A 313 -25.90 2.89 44.65
CA ALA A 313 -25.84 3.30 43.25
C ALA A 313 -25.52 2.08 42.35
N PRO A 314 -26.10 2.00 41.13
CA PRO A 314 -25.81 0.90 40.23
C PRO A 314 -24.31 0.79 39.91
N VAL A 315 -23.83 -0.44 39.78
CA VAL A 315 -22.45 -0.78 39.49
C VAL A 315 -22.29 -0.94 37.98
N LEU A 316 -21.31 -0.22 37.42
CA LEU A 316 -20.93 -0.30 36.03
C LEU A 316 -20.05 -1.54 35.79
N ASP A 317 -20.41 -2.32 34.78
CA ASP A 317 -19.61 -3.41 34.25
C ASP A 317 -19.24 -3.13 32.79
N THR A 318 -17.95 -3.21 32.50
CA THR A 318 -17.36 -2.98 31.18
C THR A 318 -16.52 -4.16 30.70
N SER A 319 -16.66 -5.35 31.31
CA SER A 319 -15.87 -6.53 30.94
C SER A 319 -16.00 -6.92 29.47
N ASP A 320 -17.21 -6.79 28.93
CA ASP A 320 -17.55 -7.10 27.53
C ASP A 320 -17.79 -5.82 26.71
N ALA A 321 -17.41 -4.65 27.25
CA ALA A 321 -17.64 -3.39 26.58
C ALA A 321 -16.56 -3.10 25.52
N GLY A 322 -16.99 -2.59 24.37
CA GLY A 322 -16.09 -2.25 23.28
C GLY A 322 -16.72 -1.33 22.24
N CYS A 323 -15.88 -0.73 21.40
CA CYS A 323 -16.31 0.05 20.25
C CYS A 323 -15.88 -0.66 18.97
N ALA A 324 -16.74 -0.64 17.95
CA ALA A 324 -16.37 -1.08 16.62
C ALA A 324 -15.36 -0.07 16.02
N PRO A 325 -14.19 -0.51 15.53
CA PRO A 325 -13.28 0.36 14.81
C PRO A 325 -13.82 0.67 13.41
N GLU A 326 -13.58 1.89 12.94
CA GLU A 326 -13.90 2.34 11.58
C GLU A 326 -12.71 3.07 10.98
N GLY A 327 -12.50 2.91 9.67
CA GLY A 327 -11.39 3.51 8.95
C GLY A 327 -10.10 2.69 9.00
N GLY A 328 -8.95 3.37 9.00
CA GLY A 328 -7.65 2.73 8.84
C GLY A 328 -7.47 1.98 7.51
N ALA A 329 -8.12 2.41 6.44
CA ALA A 329 -7.88 1.85 5.12
C ALA A 329 -6.59 2.44 4.52
N PRO A 330 -5.80 1.69 3.74
CA PRO A 330 -4.69 2.27 3.01
C PRO A 330 -5.18 3.30 1.98
N ILE A 331 -4.50 4.44 1.92
CA ILE A 331 -4.80 5.54 0.99
C ILE A 331 -3.51 6.05 0.34
N GLY A 332 -3.66 6.90 -0.66
CA GLY A 332 -2.55 7.51 -1.39
C GLY A 332 -1.89 6.53 -2.37
N GLU A 333 -0.88 7.03 -3.05
CA GLU A 333 -0.14 6.29 -4.08
C GLU A 333 1.35 6.64 -4.05
N PHE A 334 2.16 5.73 -4.59
CA PHE A 334 3.54 5.98 -4.92
C PHE A 334 3.63 6.41 -6.38
N LYS A 335 4.11 7.62 -6.62
CA LYS A 335 4.18 8.22 -7.95
C LYS A 335 5.63 8.54 -8.31
N PRO A 336 6.19 7.86 -9.32
CA PRO A 336 7.42 8.29 -9.98
C PRO A 336 7.33 9.73 -10.47
N THR A 337 8.35 10.55 -10.23
CA THR A 337 8.43 11.95 -10.66
C THR A 337 9.69 12.21 -11.48
N LEU A 338 9.74 13.38 -12.12
CA LEU A 338 10.83 13.78 -13.01
C LEU A 338 11.08 12.74 -14.12
N PRO A 339 10.08 12.47 -14.98
CA PRO A 339 10.25 11.53 -16.07
C PRO A 339 11.34 12.02 -17.03
N THR A 340 12.15 11.09 -17.52
CA THR A 340 13.12 11.29 -18.60
C THR A 340 12.90 10.20 -19.64
N THR A 341 12.63 10.61 -20.87
CA THR A 341 12.55 9.69 -22.00
C THR A 341 13.94 9.49 -22.57
N VAL A 342 14.31 8.22 -22.79
CA VAL A 342 15.52 7.82 -23.50
C VAL A 342 15.10 7.02 -24.72
N CYS A 343 15.65 7.37 -25.88
CA CYS A 343 15.36 6.70 -27.14
C CYS A 343 16.67 6.20 -27.74
N CYS A 344 16.76 4.90 -27.96
CA CYS A 344 17.92 4.26 -28.56
C CYS A 344 17.60 3.84 -30.00
N ILE A 345 18.65 3.71 -30.80
CA ILE A 345 18.56 2.97 -32.06
C ILE A 345 18.36 1.47 -31.76
N PRO A 346 17.69 0.72 -32.66
CA PRO A 346 17.38 -0.69 -32.46
C PRO A 346 18.63 -1.57 -32.36
#